data_AF-A0A2U1LPM0-F1
#
_entry.id   AF-A0A2U1LPM0-F1
#
_cell.length_a   1.000
_cell.length_b   1.000
_cell.length_c   1.000
_cell.angle_alpha   90.00
_cell.angle_beta   90.00
_cell.angle_gamma   90.00
#
_symmetry.space_group_name_H-M   'P 1'
#
loop_
_entity.id
_entity.type
_entity.pdbx_description
1 polymer ?
#
loop_
_entity_poly.entity_id
_entity_poly.type
_entity_poly.pdbx_seq_one_letter_code
_entity_poly.pdbx_strand_id
1 'polypeptide(L)'
;MSNLSIETDCEAVMRLGWKEADKDHPFKSVMDDINKMMKEHKCVILHTIRDGNQCADHMARFGGTLKNNTVFEEPPMTLKSYLLRDIEAAYEFERNNHDY
;
A
#
# COMPACT_ATOMS: atom_id res chain seq x y z
N MET A 1 -14.44 4.26 -15.55
CA MET A 1 -14.73 4.20 -14.10
C MET A 1 -13.78 3.17 -13.51
N SER A 2 -12.85 3.58 -12.64
CA SER A 2 -11.99 2.65 -11.91
C SER A 2 -12.66 2.30 -10.59
N ASN A 3 -12.70 1.01 -10.25
CA ASN A 3 -12.89 0.54 -8.88
C ASN A 3 -11.52 0.02 -8.46
N LEU A 4 -10.70 0.87 -7.85
CA LEU A 4 -9.33 0.51 -7.47
C LEU A 4 -9.32 0.02 -6.02
N SER A 5 -8.83 -1.20 -5.80
CA SER A 5 -8.53 -1.69 -4.46
C SER A 5 -7.07 -1.35 -4.11
N ILE A 6 -6.85 -0.80 -2.93
CA ILE A 6 -5.53 -0.52 -2.38
C ILE A 6 -5.36 -1.34 -1.12
N GLU A 7 -4.33 -2.17 -1.10
CA GLU A 7 -3.95 -2.94 0.09
C GLU A 7 -2.84 -2.21 0.86
N THR A 8 -2.96 -2.15 2.18
CA THR A 8 -1.94 -1.54 3.04
C THR A 8 -1.84 -2.23 4.40
N ASP A 9 -0.60 -2.39 4.88
CA ASP A 9 -0.30 -2.82 6.25
C ASP A 9 -0.24 -1.64 7.24
N CYS A 10 -0.42 -0.41 6.77
CA CYS A 10 -0.35 0.78 7.60
C CYS A 10 -1.66 0.99 8.38
N GLU A 11 -1.66 0.57 9.64
CA GLU A 11 -2.82 0.74 10.53
C GLU A 11 -3.25 2.21 10.70
N ALA A 12 -2.30 3.14 10.68
CA ALA A 12 -2.61 4.56 10.76
C ALA A 12 -3.47 5.03 9.58
N VAL A 13 -3.18 4.56 8.36
CA VAL A 13 -3.98 4.85 7.15
C VAL A 13 -5.38 4.25 7.28
N MET A 14 -5.48 3.01 7.79
CA MET A 14 -6.78 2.37 8.05
C MET A 14 -7.63 3.16 9.06
N ARG A 15 -7.00 3.67 10.13
CA ARG A 15 -7.69 4.38 11.24
C ARG A 15 -8.03 5.83 10.90
N LEU A 16 -7.14 6.54 10.21
CA LEU A 16 -7.39 7.90 9.75
C LEU A 16 -8.59 7.92 8.80
N GLY A 17 -8.69 6.90 7.95
CA GLY A 17 -9.71 6.85 6.90
C GLY A 17 -9.64 8.09 6.00
N TRP A 18 -10.71 8.36 5.27
CA TRP A 18 -10.80 9.52 4.38
C TRP A 18 -11.17 10.82 5.08
N LYS A 19 -10.81 10.94 6.35
CA LYS A 19 -11.08 12.15 7.13
C LYS A 19 -10.18 13.27 6.63
N GLU A 20 -10.73 14.48 6.65
CA GLU A 20 -9.93 15.67 6.39
C GLU A 20 -8.89 15.82 7.51
N ALA A 21 -7.66 16.10 7.12
CA ALA A 21 -6.60 16.38 8.08
C ALA A 21 -6.85 17.73 8.77
N ASP A 22 -6.52 17.79 10.06
CA ASP A 22 -6.55 19.04 10.83
C ASP A 22 -5.76 20.13 10.11
N LYS A 23 -6.25 21.37 10.21
CA LYS A 23 -5.70 22.53 9.48
C LYS A 23 -4.20 22.72 9.71
N ASP A 24 -3.73 22.40 10.90
CA ASP A 24 -2.35 22.57 11.33
C ASP A 24 -1.50 21.30 11.20
N HIS A 25 -2.04 20.23 10.58
CA HIS A 25 -1.31 18.99 10.40
C HIS A 25 -0.14 19.18 9.40
N PRO A 26 1.09 18.75 9.73
CA PRO A 26 2.29 19.01 8.90
C PRO A 26 2.21 18.41 7.50
N PHE A 27 1.36 17.39 7.31
CA PHE A 27 1.15 16.71 6.02
C PHE A 27 -0.22 17.00 5.39
N LYS A 28 -0.91 18.07 5.82
CA LYS A 28 -2.28 18.37 5.36
C LYS A 28 -2.42 18.39 3.84
N SER A 29 -1.53 19.09 3.13
CA SER A 29 -1.60 19.19 1.66
C SER A 29 -1.53 17.81 0.99
N VAL A 30 -0.59 16.97 1.41
CA VAL A 30 -0.42 15.61 0.90
C VAL A 30 -1.66 14.75 1.21
N MET A 31 -2.20 14.85 2.41
CA MET A 31 -3.41 14.11 2.80
C MET A 31 -4.65 14.56 2.02
N ASP A 32 -4.81 15.87 1.78
CA ASP A 32 -5.91 16.43 0.99
C ASP A 32 -5.83 15.96 -0.48
N ASP A 33 -4.62 15.93 -1.06
CA ASP A 33 -4.38 15.40 -2.41
C ASP A 33 -4.68 13.90 -2.52
N ILE A 34 -4.23 13.10 -1.56
CA ILE A 34 -4.55 11.66 -1.48
C ILE A 34 -6.06 11.47 -1.37
N ASN A 35 -6.73 12.17 -0.45
CA ASN A 35 -8.18 12.08 -0.27
C ASN A 35 -8.95 12.43 -1.54
N LYS A 36 -8.50 13.46 -2.28
CA LYS A 36 -9.09 13.85 -3.55
C LYS A 36 -8.94 12.75 -4.60
N MET A 37 -7.71 12.26 -4.83
CA MET A 37 -7.45 11.17 -5.80
C MET A 37 -8.27 9.93 -5.47
N MET A 38 -8.31 9.51 -4.21
CA MET A 38 -9.05 8.32 -3.79
C MET A 38 -10.56 8.44 -4.01
N LYS A 39 -11.14 9.64 -3.78
CA LYS A 39 -12.55 9.93 -4.07
C LYS A 39 -12.83 9.93 -5.58
N GLU A 40 -11.99 10.58 -6.37
CA GLU A 40 -12.11 10.66 -7.83
C GLU A 40 -12.06 9.26 -8.48
N HIS A 41 -11.20 8.39 -7.96
CA HIS A 41 -11.00 7.03 -8.44
C HIS A 41 -11.85 5.96 -7.74
N LYS A 42 -12.75 6.36 -6.83
CA LYS A 42 -13.64 5.47 -6.05
C LYS A 42 -12.87 4.30 -5.42
N CYS A 43 -11.73 4.61 -4.82
CA CYS A 43 -10.86 3.58 -4.28
C CYS A 43 -11.42 2.97 -2.99
N VAL A 44 -11.10 1.70 -2.77
CA VAL A 44 -11.36 0.96 -1.53
C VAL A 44 -10.02 0.63 -0.90
N ILE A 45 -9.81 0.96 0.38
CA ILE A 45 -8.64 0.46 1.11
C ILE A 45 -9.01 -0.85 1.79
N LEU A 46 -8.13 -1.83 1.67
CA LEU A 46 -8.14 -3.09 2.39
C LEU A 46 -6.90 -3.15 3.28
N HIS A 47 -7.07 -3.68 4.48
CA HIS A 47 -5.93 -4.05 5.30
C HIS A 47 -5.30 -5.32 4.74
N THR A 48 -3.97 -5.32 4.60
CA THR A 48 -3.20 -6.55 4.41
C THR A 48 -2.27 -6.76 5.59
N ILE A 49 -1.96 -8.02 5.89
CA ILE A 49 -0.96 -8.33 6.92
C ILE A 49 0.42 -7.84 6.47
N ARG A 50 1.26 -7.48 7.44
CA ARG A 50 2.61 -6.96 7.16
C ARG A 50 3.44 -7.89 6.27
N ASP A 51 3.34 -9.19 6.51
CA ASP A 51 4.08 -10.20 5.75
C ASP A 51 3.55 -10.39 4.31
N GLY A 52 2.37 -9.84 4.02
CA GLY A 52 1.74 -9.80 2.69
C GLY A 52 1.96 -8.49 1.93
N ASN A 53 2.81 -7.58 2.43
CA ASN A 53 3.11 -6.29 1.78
C ASN A 53 4.62 -6.06 1.55
N GLN A 54 5.40 -7.14 1.44
CA GLN A 54 6.86 -7.08 1.34
C GLN A 54 7.34 -6.52 0.01
N CYS A 55 6.61 -6.70 -1.09
CA CYS A 55 6.94 -6.05 -2.36
C CYS A 55 6.96 -4.52 -2.22
N ALA A 56 5.93 -3.95 -1.58
CA ALA A 56 5.82 -2.51 -1.40
C ALA A 56 6.93 -1.98 -0.47
N ASP A 57 7.20 -2.67 0.64
CA ASP A 57 8.28 -2.31 1.58
C ASP A 57 9.67 -2.39 0.91
N HIS A 58 9.94 -3.43 0.13
CA HIS A 58 11.19 -3.54 -0.62
C HIS A 58 11.33 -2.40 -1.63
N MET A 59 10.29 -2.09 -2.40
CA MET A 59 10.32 -1.00 -3.38
C MET A 59 10.46 0.37 -2.73
N ALA A 60 9.84 0.61 -1.57
CA ALA A 60 9.99 1.85 -0.82
C ALA A 60 11.43 2.05 -0.34
N ARG A 61 12.07 1.01 0.20
CA ARG A 61 13.49 1.04 0.60
C ARG A 61 14.42 1.20 -0.60
N PHE A 62 14.15 0.45 -1.67
CA PHE A 62 14.94 0.51 -2.89
C PHE A 62 14.87 1.91 -3.52
N GLY A 63 13.69 2.52 -3.56
CA GLY A 63 13.48 3.90 -4.01
C GLY A 63 14.32 4.91 -3.22
N GLY A 64 14.47 4.73 -1.91
CA GLY A 64 15.34 5.56 -1.07
C GLY A 64 16.84 5.49 -1.41
N THR A 65 17.27 4.47 -2.17
CA THR A 65 18.65 4.34 -2.66
C THR A 65 18.87 4.95 -4.04
N LEU A 66 17.79 5.28 -4.76
CA LEU A 66 17.86 5.85 -6.09
C LEU A 66 18.19 7.34 -6.03
N LYS A 67 19.02 7.80 -6.97
CA LYS A 67 19.40 9.22 -7.06
C LYS A 67 18.29 10.09 -7.66
N ASN A 68 17.45 9.49 -8.49
CA ASN A 68 16.41 10.16 -9.26
C ASN A 68 15.13 9.32 -9.28
N ASN A 69 14.00 9.97 -9.57
CA ASN A 69 12.74 9.30 -9.86
C ASN A 69 12.94 8.39 -11.09
N THR A 70 12.87 7.09 -10.87
CA THR A 70 13.13 6.07 -11.89
C THR A 70 11.86 5.29 -12.14
N VAL A 71 11.48 5.17 -13.41
CA VAL A 71 10.38 4.30 -13.85
C VAL A 71 10.99 3.02 -14.38
N PHE A 72 10.49 1.89 -13.91
CA PHE A 72 10.90 0.57 -14.37
C PHE A 72 9.82 0.02 -15.29
N GLU A 73 10.14 -0.14 -16.58
CA GLU A 73 9.24 -0.76 -17.56
C GLU A 73 8.99 -2.24 -17.25
N GLU A 74 9.94 -2.88 -16.57
CA GLU A 74 9.87 -4.27 -16.12
C GLU A 74 10.15 -4.34 -14.61
N PRO A 75 9.50 -5.24 -13.85
CA PRO A 75 9.73 -5.35 -12.42
C PRO A 75 11.20 -5.67 -12.12
N PRO A 76 11.85 -4.96 -11.18
CA PRO A 76 13.24 -5.25 -10.80
C PRO A 76 13.39 -6.72 -10.39
N MET A 77 14.48 -7.39 -10.82
CA MET A 77 14.70 -8.81 -10.53
C MET A 77 14.65 -9.14 -9.03
N THR A 78 15.03 -8.19 -8.17
CA THR A 78 14.97 -8.33 -6.71
C THR A 78 13.56 -8.53 -6.18
N LEU A 79 12.54 -8.04 -6.89
CA LEU A 79 11.15 -8.04 -6.43
C LEU A 79 10.54 -9.44 -6.41
N LYS A 80 11.01 -10.35 -7.27
CA LYS A 80 10.45 -11.71 -7.41
C LYS A 80 10.46 -12.49 -6.09
N SER A 81 11.52 -12.35 -5.29
CA SER A 81 11.62 -13.05 -4.01
C SER A 81 10.59 -12.57 -2.98
N TYR A 82 10.24 -11.28 -3.01
CA TYR A 82 9.22 -10.71 -2.14
C TYR A 82 7.81 -11.05 -2.61
N LEU A 83 7.59 -11.12 -3.92
CA LEU A 83 6.30 -11.54 -4.48
C LEU A 83 5.92 -12.95 -4.03
N LEU A 84 6.89 -13.88 -4.02
CA LEU A 84 6.65 -15.24 -3.53
C LEU A 84 6.25 -15.26 -2.05
N ARG A 85 6.84 -14.38 -1.23
CA ARG A 85 6.51 -14.27 0.19
C ARG A 85 5.14 -13.65 0.42
N ASP A 86 4.79 -12.62 -0.34
CA ASP A 86 3.46 -12.00 -0.27
C ASP A 86 2.37 -13.02 -0.61
N ILE A 87 2.61 -13.85 -1.65
CA ILE A 87 1.71 -14.96 -2.02
C ILE A 87 1.61 -16.00 -0.89
N GLU A 88 2.74 -16.42 -0.31
CA GLU A 88 2.75 -17.38 0.81
C GLU A 88 1.98 -16.85 2.02
N ALA A 89 2.21 -15.59 2.40
CA ALA A 89 1.52 -14.93 3.50
C ALA A 89 0.01 -14.83 3.25
N ALA A 90 -0.41 -14.53 2.01
CA ALA A 90 -1.83 -14.52 1.63
C ALA A 90 -2.48 -15.90 1.81
N TYR A 91 -1.83 -16.97 1.34
CA TYR A 91 -2.31 -18.34 1.52
C TYR A 91 -2.42 -18.74 2.99
N GLU A 92 -1.43 -18.38 3.81
CA GLU A 92 -1.46 -18.67 5.25
C GLU A 92 -2.59 -17.92 5.96
N PHE A 93 -2.82 -16.65 5.60
CA PHE A 93 -3.91 -15.86 6.13
C PHE A 93 -5.27 -16.45 5.78
N GLU A 94 -5.49 -16.84 4.53
CA GLU A 94 -6.74 -17.51 4.12
C GLU A 94 -6.96 -18.81 4.88
N ARG A 95 -5.93 -19.68 4.95
CA ARG A 95 -6.01 -20.96 5.65
C ARG A 95 -6.42 -20.78 7.11
N ASN A 96 -5.83 -19.82 7.81
CA ASN A 96 -6.06 -19.61 9.23
C ASN A 96 -7.39 -18.89 9.54
N ASN A 97 -8.03 -18.27 8.53
CA ASN A 97 -9.32 -17.59 8.67
C ASN A 97 -10.53 -18.47 8.30
N HIS A 98 -10.30 -19.70 7.79
CA HIS A 98 -11.36 -20.68 7.50
C HIS A 98 -11.77 -21.56 8.70
N ASP A 99 -11.13 -21.38 9.85
CA ASP A 99 -11.34 -22.19 11.07
C ASP A 99 -12.36 -21.58 12.07
N TYR A 100 -13.22 -20.65 11.63
CA TYR A 100 -14.31 -20.06 12.44
C TYR A 100 -15.68 -20.14 11.75
#